data_AF-A0A3R6XJQ3-F1
#
_entry.id   AF-A0A3R6XJQ3-F1
#
_cell.length_a   1.000
_cell.length_b   1.000
_cell.length_c   1.000
_cell.angle_alpha   90.00
_cell.angle_beta   90.00
_cell.angle_gamma   90.00
#
_symmetry.space_group_name_H-M   'P 1'
#
loop_
_entity.id
_entity.type
_entity.pdbx_description
1 polymer ?
#
loop_
_entity_poly.entity_id
_entity_poly.type
_entity_poly.pdbx_seq_one_letter_code
_entity_poly.pdbx_strand_id
1 'polypeptide(L)'
;MHYKGLGTPRSCPLAVQAFRHVAWRAGHFDDALLSPELGHEAYTRRDYPRALLHYSIWALVGVPQAACNAGFLLDHVHTQPFDTTPPLQLAKSLYESAKADPEALRKLGHCHRDGWAHACTTNATAALEYDLYMGYPRYYAQAGTLHDSEALYSAGMLYTTRGDWDKAHQAWNVCRSHEFPTNIPCILPALALDMWTGLAWMWTSLHDAIVVYSI
;
A
#
# COMPACT_ATOMS: atom_id res chain seq x y z
N MET A 1 0.85 -2.69 37.07
CA MET A 1 1.60 -1.46 37.40
C MET A 1 0.97 -0.23 36.75
N HIS A 2 1.06 -0.04 35.43
CA HIS A 2 0.59 1.18 34.73
C HIS A 2 -0.91 1.53 34.88
N TYR A 3 -1.83 0.56 34.97
CA TYR A 3 -3.27 0.81 35.09
C TYR A 3 -3.65 1.51 36.41
N LYS A 4 -3.04 1.05 37.52
CA LYS A 4 -3.26 1.57 38.88
C LYS A 4 -2.21 2.58 39.34
N GLY A 5 -1.18 2.84 38.52
CA GLY A 5 -0.07 3.73 38.89
C GLY A 5 0.82 3.19 40.02
N LEU A 6 0.90 1.86 40.17
CA LEU A 6 1.71 1.24 41.21
C LEU A 6 3.17 1.21 40.75
N GLY A 7 4.06 1.95 41.43
CA GLY A 7 5.50 2.01 41.14
C GLY A 7 5.88 2.70 39.81
N THR A 8 4.90 3.20 39.06
CA THR A 8 5.07 3.94 37.79
C THR A 8 3.94 4.96 37.67
N PRO A 9 4.10 6.08 36.95
CA PRO A 9 2.97 6.95 36.63
C PRO A 9 1.80 6.18 36.00
N ARG A 10 0.57 6.55 36.40
CA ARG A 10 -0.63 5.95 35.81
C ARG A 10 -0.69 6.31 34.32
N SER A 11 -0.82 5.30 33.47
CA SER A 11 -0.92 5.48 32.02
C SER A 11 -1.84 4.41 31.43
N CYS A 12 -3.02 4.83 30.97
CA CYS A 12 -3.97 3.94 30.31
C CYS A 12 -3.43 3.37 28.99
N PRO A 13 -2.75 4.14 28.12
CA PRO A 13 -2.16 3.60 26.90
C PRO A 13 -1.13 2.49 27.16
N LEU A 14 -0.19 2.71 28.08
CA LEU A 14 0.82 1.72 28.45
C LEU A 14 0.21 0.50 29.17
N ALA A 15 -0.85 0.73 29.96
CA ALA A 15 -1.58 -0.36 30.60
C ALA A 15 -2.26 -1.28 29.58
N VAL A 16 -2.96 -0.72 28.59
CA VAL A 16 -3.60 -1.49 27.51
C VAL A 16 -2.58 -2.27 26.72
N GLN A 17 -1.43 -1.67 26.40
CA GLN A 17 -0.35 -2.34 25.69
C GLN A 17 0.24 -3.51 26.51
N ALA A 18 0.44 -3.33 27.82
CA ALA A 18 0.89 -4.39 28.71
C ALA A 18 -0.14 -5.51 28.87
N PHE A 19 -1.44 -5.19 28.97
CA PHE A 19 -2.51 -6.19 29.02
C PHE A 19 -2.58 -7.01 27.74
N ARG A 20 -2.40 -6.37 26.57
CA ARG A 20 -2.26 -7.08 25.30
C ARG A 20 -1.07 -8.03 25.33
N HIS A 21 0.11 -7.55 25.70
CA HIS A 21 1.30 -8.42 25.79
C HIS A 21 1.15 -9.64 26.72
N VAL A 22 0.31 -9.56 27.76
CA VAL A 22 0.06 -10.68 28.69
C VAL A 22 -0.99 -11.63 28.15
N ALA A 23 -2.13 -11.13 27.67
CA ALA A 23 -3.18 -11.99 27.12
C ALA A 23 -2.73 -12.76 25.86
N TRP A 24 -1.67 -12.28 25.18
CA TRP A 24 -1.11 -12.90 23.99
C TRP A 24 -0.06 -13.97 24.33
N ARG A 25 0.53 -13.94 25.54
CA ARG A 25 1.48 -14.96 26.04
C ARG A 25 0.80 -16.19 26.64
N ALA A 26 -0.53 -16.20 26.74
CA ALA A 26 -1.26 -17.34 27.28
C ALA A 26 -1.32 -18.48 26.23
N GLY A 27 -0.23 -19.24 26.08
CA GLY A 27 -0.10 -20.66 25.67
C GLY A 27 -0.97 -21.28 24.57
N HIS A 28 -1.83 -20.52 23.88
CA HIS A 28 -2.81 -21.00 22.91
C HIS A 28 -2.48 -20.53 21.48
N PHE A 29 -1.56 -19.58 21.33
CA PHE A 29 -1.08 -19.10 20.03
C PHE A 29 0.33 -19.59 19.69
N ASP A 30 1.16 -19.92 20.69
CA ASP A 30 2.51 -20.48 20.49
C ASP A 30 2.47 -21.97 20.09
N ASP A 31 1.41 -22.71 20.46
CA ASP A 31 1.21 -24.12 20.09
C ASP A 31 0.15 -24.28 18.97
N ALA A 32 0.62 -24.15 17.73
CA ALA A 32 0.25 -24.96 16.56
C ALA A 32 -1.18 -24.96 15.95
N LEU A 33 -2.17 -24.22 16.45
CA LEU A 33 -3.52 -24.27 15.83
C LEU A 33 -3.88 -23.08 14.96
N LEU A 34 -3.28 -21.91 15.17
CA LEU A 34 -3.72 -20.68 14.50
C LEU A 34 -2.63 -19.79 13.93
N SER A 35 -1.35 -20.21 13.86
CA SER A 35 -0.23 -19.34 13.45
C SER A 35 -0.33 -18.76 12.02
N PRO A 36 0.39 -17.65 11.71
CA PRO A 36 0.42 -17.08 10.35
C PRO A 36 0.98 -18.06 9.32
N GLU A 37 1.90 -18.93 9.70
CA GLU A 37 2.50 -19.96 8.85
C GLU A 37 1.46 -20.99 8.41
N LEU A 38 0.56 -21.40 9.30
CA LEU A 38 -0.57 -22.27 8.95
C LEU A 38 -1.55 -21.58 8.00
N GLY A 39 -1.73 -20.27 8.15
CA GLY A 39 -2.47 -19.45 7.18
C GLY A 39 -1.84 -19.47 5.80
N HIS A 40 -0.50 -19.34 5.72
CA HIS A 40 0.23 -19.42 4.46
C HIS A 40 0.20 -20.83 3.87
N GLU A 41 0.36 -21.87 4.68
CA GLU A 41 0.24 -23.26 4.23
C GLU A 41 -1.17 -23.54 3.68
N ALA A 42 -2.21 -23.10 4.36
CA ALA A 42 -3.59 -23.19 3.86
C ALA A 42 -3.76 -22.45 2.53
N TYR A 43 -3.20 -21.25 2.40
CA TYR A 43 -3.23 -20.48 1.15
C TYR A 43 -2.54 -21.22 -0.01
N THR A 44 -1.34 -21.75 0.20
CA THR A 44 -0.59 -22.50 -0.84
C THR A 44 -1.33 -23.77 -1.27
N ARG A 45 -2.07 -24.39 -0.35
CA ARG A 45 -2.97 -25.53 -0.62
C ARG A 45 -4.32 -25.12 -1.22
N ARG A 46 -4.55 -23.83 -1.46
CA ARG A 46 -5.82 -23.23 -1.94
C ARG A 46 -7.01 -23.43 -1.01
N ASP A 47 -6.76 -23.71 0.27
CA ASP A 47 -7.77 -23.72 1.32
C ASP A 47 -7.97 -22.28 1.83
N TYR A 48 -8.56 -21.45 0.97
CA TYR A 48 -8.73 -20.02 1.25
C TYR A 48 -9.62 -19.71 2.45
N PRO A 49 -10.72 -20.45 2.74
CA PRO A 49 -11.49 -20.23 3.95
C PRO A 49 -10.66 -20.44 5.22
N ARG A 50 -9.83 -21.49 5.26
CA ARG A 50 -8.92 -21.71 6.39
C ARG A 50 -7.86 -20.61 6.45
N ALA A 51 -7.23 -20.27 5.33
CA ALA A 51 -6.25 -19.18 5.27
C ALA A 51 -6.82 -17.85 5.77
N LEU A 52 -8.04 -17.52 5.35
CA LEU A 52 -8.76 -16.32 5.77
C LEU A 52 -9.04 -16.33 7.28
N LEU A 53 -9.43 -17.46 7.85
CA LEU A 53 -9.62 -17.60 9.29
C LEU A 53 -8.33 -17.31 10.07
N HIS A 54 -7.21 -17.94 9.67
CA HIS A 54 -5.90 -17.71 10.30
C HIS A 54 -5.51 -16.24 10.24
N TYR A 55 -5.51 -15.65 9.05
CA TYR A 55 -5.13 -14.26 8.87
C TYR A 55 -6.07 -13.29 9.59
N SER A 56 -7.38 -13.57 9.62
CA SER A 56 -8.35 -12.72 10.34
C SER A 56 -8.10 -12.69 11.84
N ILE A 57 -7.75 -13.82 12.44
CA ILE A 57 -7.45 -13.89 13.89
C ILE A 57 -6.19 -13.08 14.19
N TRP A 58 -5.15 -13.18 13.36
CA TRP A 58 -3.93 -12.39 13.52
C TRP A 58 -4.14 -10.90 13.23
N ALA A 59 -5.03 -10.57 12.30
CA ALA A 59 -5.46 -9.20 12.03
C ALA A 59 -6.15 -8.58 13.26
N LEU A 60 -7.06 -9.32 13.92
CA LEU A 60 -7.76 -8.87 15.12
C LEU A 60 -6.83 -8.53 16.27
N VAL A 61 -5.69 -9.24 16.36
CA VAL A 61 -4.67 -9.00 17.39
C VAL A 61 -3.64 -7.94 16.99
N GLY A 62 -3.78 -7.35 15.80
CA GLY A 62 -3.03 -6.19 15.34
C GLY A 62 -1.77 -6.50 14.54
N VAL A 63 -1.64 -7.69 13.93
CA VAL A 63 -0.54 -8.01 13.01
C VAL A 63 -0.86 -7.43 11.63
N PRO A 64 -0.12 -6.40 11.14
CA PRO A 64 -0.45 -5.71 9.89
C PRO A 64 -0.40 -6.64 8.66
N GLN A 65 0.60 -7.51 8.59
CA GLN A 65 0.77 -8.46 7.47
C GLN A 65 -0.41 -9.44 7.39
N ALA A 66 -0.94 -9.87 8.53
CA ALA A 66 -2.09 -10.75 8.57
C ALA A 66 -3.36 -10.02 8.13
N ALA A 67 -3.56 -8.78 8.57
CA ALA A 67 -4.64 -7.94 8.08
C ALA A 67 -4.53 -7.70 6.56
N CYS A 68 -3.33 -7.43 6.04
CA CYS A 68 -3.06 -7.30 4.62
C CYS A 68 -3.43 -8.60 3.85
N ASN A 69 -2.94 -9.76 4.32
CA ASN A 69 -3.23 -11.05 3.70
C ASN A 69 -4.72 -11.44 3.76
N ALA A 70 -5.40 -11.15 4.86
CA ALA A 70 -6.85 -11.34 4.97
C ALA A 70 -7.60 -10.45 3.97
N GLY A 71 -7.19 -9.19 3.84
CA GLY A 71 -7.69 -8.26 2.83
C GLY A 71 -7.50 -8.80 1.41
N PHE A 72 -6.33 -9.37 1.12
CA PHE A 72 -5.98 -9.96 -0.18
C PHE A 72 -6.90 -11.13 -0.58
N LEU A 73 -7.26 -11.98 0.39
CA LEU A 73 -8.16 -13.11 0.14
C LEU A 73 -9.61 -12.66 -0.15
N LEU A 74 -10.01 -11.50 0.38
CA LEU A 74 -11.33 -10.94 0.18
C LEU A 74 -11.43 -10.15 -1.13
N ASP A 75 -10.40 -9.38 -1.50
CA ASP A 75 -10.44 -8.51 -2.68
C ASP A 75 -10.06 -9.18 -4.01
N HIS A 76 -9.06 -10.08 -4.04
CA HIS A 76 -8.54 -10.70 -5.26
C HIS A 76 -9.02 -12.14 -5.42
N VAL A 77 -9.07 -12.90 -4.32
CA VAL A 77 -9.51 -14.30 -4.35
C VAL A 77 -11.03 -14.43 -4.20
N HIS A 78 -11.70 -13.36 -3.77
CA HIS A 78 -13.15 -13.32 -3.53
C HIS A 78 -13.63 -14.41 -2.56
N THR A 79 -12.80 -14.76 -1.57
CA THR A 79 -13.16 -15.73 -0.55
C THR A 79 -14.27 -15.12 0.31
N GLN A 80 -15.50 -15.63 0.20
CA GLN A 80 -16.62 -15.12 1.00
C GLN A 80 -16.84 -16.02 2.21
N PRO A 81 -16.52 -15.55 3.44
CA PRO A 81 -16.85 -16.31 4.64
C PRO A 81 -18.32 -16.15 5.07
N PHE A 82 -19.01 -15.09 4.63
CA PHE A 82 -20.36 -14.74 5.08
C PHE A 82 -21.21 -14.18 3.93
N ASP A 83 -22.45 -14.66 3.80
CA ASP A 83 -23.40 -14.33 2.71
C ASP A 83 -23.82 -12.85 2.62
N THR A 84 -23.46 -12.01 3.60
CA THR A 84 -24.13 -10.71 3.81
C THR A 84 -23.23 -9.48 3.72
N THR A 85 -21.89 -9.63 3.76
CA THR A 85 -20.97 -8.47 3.70
C THR A 85 -20.26 -8.44 2.35
N PRO A 86 -20.30 -7.33 1.59
CA PRO A 86 -19.54 -7.24 0.35
C PRO A 86 -18.05 -7.37 0.68
N PRO A 87 -17.35 -8.37 0.09
CA PRO A 87 -16.00 -8.74 0.52
C PRO A 87 -15.00 -7.58 0.40
N LEU A 88 -15.23 -6.66 -0.55
CA LEU A 88 -14.38 -5.48 -0.76
C LEU A 88 -14.45 -4.43 0.35
N GLN A 89 -15.59 -4.29 1.03
CA GLN A 89 -15.72 -3.33 2.13
C GLN A 89 -14.93 -3.80 3.36
N LEU A 90 -14.98 -5.11 3.63
CA LEU A 90 -14.15 -5.73 4.67
C LEU A 90 -12.67 -5.76 4.29
N ALA A 91 -12.34 -6.03 3.03
CA ALA A 91 -10.95 -5.97 2.56
C ALA A 91 -10.35 -4.57 2.80
N LYS A 92 -11.08 -3.52 2.43
CA LYS A 92 -10.67 -2.14 2.66
C LYS A 92 -10.41 -1.85 4.15
N SER A 93 -11.32 -2.25 5.05
CA SER A 93 -11.13 -1.97 6.48
C SER A 93 -9.92 -2.71 7.06
N LEU A 94 -9.63 -3.92 6.57
CA LEU A 94 -8.41 -4.65 6.92
C LEU A 94 -7.16 -3.93 6.42
N TYR A 95 -7.12 -3.47 5.17
CA TYR A 95 -6.01 -2.66 4.68
C TYR A 95 -5.85 -1.34 5.45
N GLU A 96 -6.95 -0.67 5.82
CA GLU A 96 -6.90 0.54 6.65
C GLU A 96 -6.30 0.29 8.04
N SER A 97 -6.49 -0.90 8.60
CA SER A 97 -5.86 -1.31 9.86
C SER A 97 -4.37 -1.67 9.70
N ALA A 98 -3.93 -1.93 8.47
CA ALA A 98 -2.60 -2.43 8.13
C ALA A 98 -1.69 -1.39 7.46
N LYS A 99 -1.95 -0.08 7.60
CA LYS A 99 -1.18 1.00 6.93
C LYS A 99 0.33 1.07 7.23
N ALA A 100 0.83 0.23 8.14
CA ALA A 100 2.27 0.03 8.33
C ALA A 100 2.89 -0.89 7.26
N ASP A 101 2.07 -1.63 6.53
CA ASP A 101 2.47 -2.52 5.43
C ASP A 101 2.37 -1.77 4.09
N PRO A 102 3.46 -1.72 3.27
CA PRO A 102 3.45 -1.07 1.97
C PRO A 102 2.39 -1.64 1.02
N GLU A 103 2.13 -2.95 1.07
CA GLU A 103 1.13 -3.58 0.22
C GLU A 103 -0.28 -3.12 0.59
N ALA A 104 -0.59 -3.01 1.88
CA ALA A 104 -1.89 -2.51 2.32
C ALA A 104 -2.12 -1.06 1.83
N LEU A 105 -1.09 -0.22 1.92
CA LEU A 105 -1.13 1.14 1.37
C LEU A 105 -1.35 1.12 -0.14
N ARG A 106 -0.60 0.29 -0.88
CA ARG A 106 -0.77 0.14 -2.33
C ARG A 106 -2.19 -0.30 -2.71
N LYS A 107 -2.78 -1.27 -1.98
CA LYS A 107 -4.15 -1.73 -2.19
C LYS A 107 -5.19 -0.66 -1.90
N LEU A 108 -5.00 0.17 -0.87
CA LEU A 108 -5.85 1.35 -0.64
C LEU A 108 -5.72 2.39 -1.77
N GLY A 109 -4.51 2.55 -2.32
CA GLY A 109 -4.27 3.32 -3.55
C GLY A 109 -5.06 2.76 -4.74
N HIS A 110 -5.01 1.44 -4.98
CA HIS A 110 -5.79 0.78 -6.03
C HIS A 110 -7.29 0.94 -5.82
N CYS A 111 -7.77 0.81 -4.58
CA CYS A 111 -9.18 1.00 -4.21
C CYS A 111 -9.71 2.37 -4.65
N HIS A 112 -8.94 3.44 -4.41
CA HIS A 112 -9.30 4.79 -4.83
C HIS A 112 -8.98 5.10 -6.30
N ARG A 113 -8.03 4.40 -6.93
CA ARG A 113 -7.79 4.53 -8.37
C ARG A 113 -8.95 3.92 -9.17
N ASP A 114 -9.36 2.71 -8.80
CA ASP A 114 -10.25 1.86 -9.60
C ASP A 114 -11.72 1.95 -9.16
N GLY A 115 -11.99 2.34 -7.91
CA GLY A 115 -13.35 2.48 -7.38
C GLY A 115 -14.00 1.14 -7.06
N TRP A 116 -13.63 0.53 -5.92
CA TRP A 116 -14.19 -0.74 -5.48
C TRP A 116 -15.66 -0.61 -5.05
N ALA A 117 -16.52 -1.46 -5.62
CA ALA A 117 -17.96 -1.47 -5.33
C ALA A 117 -18.22 -1.51 -3.81
N HIS A 118 -19.03 -0.56 -3.34
CA HIS A 118 -19.42 -0.41 -1.93
C HIS A 118 -18.26 -0.19 -0.93
N ALA A 119 -17.03 0.04 -1.40
CA ALA A 119 -15.85 0.26 -0.55
C ALA A 119 -15.13 1.60 -0.83
N CYS A 120 -14.89 1.92 -2.11
CA CYS A 120 -14.23 3.14 -2.54
C CYS A 120 -14.91 3.76 -3.75
N THR A 121 -14.94 5.09 -3.79
CA THR A 121 -15.18 5.85 -5.02
C THR A 121 -13.85 6.21 -5.67
N THR A 122 -13.86 6.34 -6.99
CA THR A 122 -12.70 6.77 -7.77
C THR A 122 -12.28 8.18 -7.34
N ASN A 123 -11.07 8.31 -6.80
CA ASN A 123 -10.49 9.55 -6.35
C ASN A 123 -8.97 9.48 -6.55
N ALA A 124 -8.52 9.94 -7.73
CA ALA A 124 -7.11 9.92 -8.10
C ALA A 124 -6.24 10.70 -7.11
N THR A 125 -6.76 11.80 -6.57
CA THR A 125 -6.06 12.55 -5.53
C THR A 125 -5.88 11.65 -4.31
N ALA A 126 -6.90 10.91 -3.84
CA ALA A 126 -6.80 10.03 -2.66
C ALA A 126 -5.75 8.93 -2.83
N ALA A 127 -5.56 8.44 -4.06
CA ALA A 127 -4.57 7.43 -4.39
C ALA A 127 -3.14 7.99 -4.48
N LEU A 128 -2.93 9.11 -5.18
CA LEU A 128 -1.62 9.62 -5.59
C LEU A 128 -0.76 10.17 -4.44
N GLU A 129 -1.09 11.35 -3.92
CA GLU A 129 -0.05 12.16 -3.28
C GLU A 129 -0.53 13.12 -2.21
N TYR A 130 0.34 13.25 -1.20
CA TYR A 130 0.44 14.29 -0.18
C TYR A 130 -0.44 15.52 -0.43
N ASP A 131 -1.50 15.66 0.37
CA ASP A 131 -2.27 16.89 0.39
C ASP A 131 -1.57 17.88 1.32
N LEU A 132 -0.98 18.93 0.75
CA LEU A 132 -0.42 20.05 1.51
C LEU A 132 -1.43 20.66 2.50
N TYR A 133 -2.73 20.49 2.27
CA TYR A 133 -3.79 20.97 3.16
C TYR A 133 -4.08 20.04 4.35
N MET A 134 -3.74 18.75 4.28
CA MET A 134 -4.06 17.75 5.32
C MET A 134 -2.84 17.18 6.06
N GLY A 135 -1.61 17.44 5.60
CA GLY A 135 -0.38 17.19 6.38
C GLY A 135 0.09 15.72 6.49
N TYR A 136 -0.36 14.82 5.60
CA TYR A 136 0.09 13.41 5.57
C TYR A 136 0.29 12.90 4.12
N PRO A 137 1.29 12.02 3.86
CA PRO A 137 1.46 11.36 2.57
C PRO A 137 0.25 10.45 2.27
N ARG A 138 -0.30 10.55 1.05
CA ARG A 138 -1.39 9.67 0.58
C ARG A 138 -0.86 8.29 0.18
N TYR A 139 -1.76 7.37 -0.15
CA TYR A 139 -1.49 5.93 -0.18
C TYR A 139 -0.27 5.49 -1.03
N TYR A 140 -0.18 5.86 -2.32
CA TYR A 140 0.98 5.46 -3.13
C TYR A 140 2.26 6.17 -2.70
N ALA A 141 2.19 7.47 -2.37
CA ALA A 141 3.34 8.21 -1.87
C ALA A 141 3.91 7.57 -0.59
N GLN A 142 3.04 7.19 0.34
CA GLN A 142 3.44 6.54 1.59
C GLN A 142 4.03 5.14 1.32
N ALA A 143 3.40 4.32 0.46
CA ALA A 143 3.95 3.03 0.07
C ALA A 143 5.32 3.16 -0.62
N GLY A 144 5.51 4.17 -1.46
CA GLY A 144 6.80 4.49 -2.08
C GLY A 144 7.91 4.80 -1.07
N THR A 145 7.61 5.51 0.04
CA THR A 145 8.59 5.74 1.12
C THR A 145 9.01 4.45 1.85
N LEU A 146 8.22 3.39 1.72
CA LEU A 146 8.49 2.05 2.24
C LEU A 146 9.10 1.13 1.16
N HIS A 147 9.66 1.71 0.09
CA HIS A 147 10.27 1.01 -1.03
C HIS A 147 9.33 0.11 -1.86
N ASP A 148 8.02 0.41 -1.91
CA ASP A 148 7.10 -0.29 -2.80
C ASP A 148 7.19 0.24 -4.25
N SER A 149 7.90 -0.51 -5.10
CA SER A 149 8.09 -0.19 -6.53
C SER A 149 6.78 -0.22 -7.33
N GLU A 150 5.83 -1.09 -6.98
CA GLU A 150 4.56 -1.22 -7.70
C GLU A 150 3.63 -0.04 -7.41
N ALA A 151 3.69 0.51 -6.19
CA ALA A 151 2.98 1.73 -5.81
C ALA A 151 3.52 2.93 -6.58
N LEU A 152 4.84 3.07 -6.71
CA LEU A 152 5.47 4.14 -7.49
C LEU A 152 5.16 4.00 -8.98
N TYR A 153 5.17 2.77 -9.52
CA TYR A 153 4.73 2.50 -10.89
C TYR A 153 3.27 2.94 -11.10
N SER A 154 2.38 2.52 -10.20
CA SER A 154 0.95 2.84 -10.23
C SER A 154 0.70 4.34 -10.10
N ALA A 155 1.48 5.04 -9.27
CA ALA A 155 1.43 6.48 -9.15
C ALA A 155 1.84 7.16 -10.46
N GLY A 156 2.95 6.75 -11.07
CA GLY A 156 3.40 7.27 -12.36
C GLY A 156 2.35 7.12 -13.44
N MET A 157 1.75 5.93 -13.56
CA MET A 157 0.63 5.70 -14.50
C MET A 157 -0.54 6.65 -14.24
N LEU A 158 -0.95 6.81 -12.98
CA LEU A 158 -2.07 7.68 -12.64
C LEU A 158 -1.76 9.18 -12.86
N TYR A 159 -0.52 9.63 -12.66
CA TYR A 159 -0.10 10.98 -13.07
C TYR A 159 -0.17 11.19 -14.58
N THR A 160 0.23 10.20 -15.40
CA THR A 160 0.12 10.34 -16.87
C THR A 160 -1.30 10.53 -17.34
N THR A 161 -2.28 9.83 -16.74
CA THR A 161 -3.70 10.01 -17.08
C THR A 161 -4.23 11.42 -16.74
N ARG A 162 -3.52 12.15 -15.88
CA ARG A 162 -3.83 13.54 -15.50
C ARG A 162 -3.02 14.58 -16.30
N GLY A 163 -2.09 14.14 -17.14
CA GLY A 163 -1.15 15.02 -17.84
C GLY A 163 -0.01 15.55 -16.97
N ASP A 164 0.16 15.03 -15.74
CA ASP A 164 1.21 15.44 -14.80
C ASP A 164 2.53 14.69 -15.12
N TRP A 165 3.08 14.90 -16.32
CA TRP A 165 4.22 14.13 -16.85
C TRP A 165 5.50 14.22 -16.00
N ASP A 166 5.77 15.40 -15.41
CA ASP A 166 6.94 15.60 -14.54
C ASP A 166 6.86 14.74 -13.27
N LYS A 167 5.67 14.67 -12.66
CA LYS A 167 5.43 13.84 -11.48
C LYS A 167 5.47 12.36 -11.81
N ALA A 168 4.95 11.99 -12.99
CA ALA A 168 5.07 10.62 -13.49
C ALA A 168 6.54 10.22 -13.64
N HIS A 169 7.34 11.10 -14.25
CA HIS A 169 8.77 10.89 -14.42
C HIS A 169 9.50 10.76 -13.07
N GLN A 170 9.20 11.66 -12.12
CA GLN A 170 9.78 11.62 -10.77
C GLN A 170 9.46 10.29 -10.07
N ALA A 171 8.21 9.85 -10.08
CA ALA A 171 7.79 8.59 -9.45
C ALA A 171 8.53 7.38 -10.06
N TRP A 172 8.62 7.30 -11.39
CA TRP A 172 9.34 6.21 -12.06
C TRP A 172 10.86 6.30 -11.88
N ASN A 173 11.44 7.48 -11.71
CA ASN A 173 12.86 7.63 -11.40
C ASN A 173 13.20 7.18 -9.97
N VAL A 174 12.32 7.42 -8.99
CA VAL A 174 12.47 6.81 -7.66
C VAL A 174 12.36 5.29 -7.77
N CYS A 175 11.32 4.80 -8.45
CA CYS A 175 11.11 3.36 -8.63
C CYS A 175 12.27 2.66 -9.35
N ARG A 176 12.82 3.25 -10.42
CA ARG A 176 13.92 2.63 -11.19
C ARG A 176 15.20 2.49 -10.35
N SER A 177 15.36 3.32 -9.32
CA SER A 177 16.47 3.27 -8.37
C SER A 177 16.35 2.14 -7.33
N HIS A 178 15.19 1.49 -7.22
CA HIS A 178 15.01 0.34 -6.35
C HIS A 178 15.72 -0.91 -6.90
N GLU A 179 15.81 -1.95 -6.09
CA GLU A 179 16.50 -3.18 -6.44
C GLU A 179 15.74 -4.02 -7.48
N PHE A 180 16.52 -4.68 -8.34
CA PHE A 180 16.02 -5.68 -9.28
C PHE A 180 15.44 -6.90 -8.53
N PRO A 181 14.32 -7.50 -8.98
CA PRO A 181 13.57 -7.21 -10.20
C PRO A 181 12.41 -6.23 -10.02
N THR A 182 12.23 -5.66 -8.82
CA THR A 182 11.03 -4.87 -8.50
C THR A 182 10.96 -3.55 -9.26
N ASN A 183 12.10 -3.02 -9.69
CA ASN A 183 12.21 -1.76 -10.43
C ASN A 183 11.90 -1.89 -11.93
N ILE A 184 11.88 -3.12 -12.48
CA ILE A 184 11.72 -3.38 -13.93
C ILE A 184 10.51 -2.64 -14.54
N PRO A 185 9.31 -2.65 -13.94
CA PRO A 185 8.14 -2.00 -14.55
C PRO A 185 8.33 -0.50 -14.79
N CYS A 186 9.22 0.16 -14.04
CA CYS A 186 9.43 1.61 -14.10
C CYS A 186 10.55 2.04 -15.06
N ILE A 187 11.41 1.12 -15.51
CA ILE A 187 12.58 1.46 -16.34
C ILE A 187 12.15 2.02 -17.69
N LEU A 188 11.34 1.27 -18.44
CA LEU A 188 10.88 1.67 -19.77
C LEU A 188 10.12 3.01 -19.78
N PRO A 189 9.11 3.23 -18.91
CA PRO A 189 8.39 4.49 -18.94
C PRO A 189 9.25 5.68 -18.47
N ALA A 190 10.20 5.50 -17.54
CA ALA A 190 11.16 6.55 -17.19
C ALA A 190 12.06 6.91 -18.39
N LEU A 191 12.65 5.91 -19.05
CA LEU A 191 13.52 6.13 -20.22
C LEU A 191 12.79 6.80 -21.38
N ALA A 192 11.51 6.47 -21.59
CA ALA A 192 10.70 7.13 -22.61
C ALA A 192 10.55 8.65 -22.35
N LEU A 193 10.39 9.05 -21.09
CA LEU A 193 10.31 10.46 -20.70
C LEU A 193 11.69 11.15 -20.73
N ASP A 194 12.77 10.46 -20.35
CA ASP A 194 14.15 10.95 -20.55
C ASP A 194 14.42 11.25 -22.04
N MET A 195 14.02 10.34 -22.94
CA MET A 195 14.18 10.55 -24.39
C MET A 195 13.33 11.69 -24.92
N TRP A 196 12.08 11.80 -24.46
CA TRP A 196 11.17 12.87 -24.86
C TRP A 196 11.69 14.25 -24.45
N THR A 197 12.14 14.39 -23.20
CA THR A 197 12.71 15.64 -22.69
C THR A 197 13.97 16.03 -23.46
N GLY A 198 14.83 15.06 -23.79
CA GLY A 198 16.01 15.29 -24.64
C GLY A 198 15.65 15.75 -26.06
N LEU A 199 14.67 15.12 -26.70
CA LEU A 199 14.18 15.52 -28.03
C LEU A 199 13.55 16.92 -28.02
N ALA A 200 12.75 17.22 -27.01
CA ALA A 200 12.13 18.54 -26.84
C ALA A 200 13.19 19.63 -26.69
N TRP A 201 14.22 19.39 -25.86
CA TRP A 201 15.33 20.32 -25.69
C TRP A 201 16.14 20.54 -26.98
N MET A 202 16.41 19.47 -27.74
CA MET A 202 17.08 19.60 -29.04
C MET A 202 16.25 20.43 -30.01
N TRP A 203 14.94 20.22 -30.05
CA TRP A 203 14.03 20.98 -30.89
C TRP A 203 14.03 22.47 -30.55
N THR A 204 13.89 22.83 -29.27
CA THR A 204 13.91 24.24 -28.84
C THR A 204 15.25 24.89 -29.15
N SER A 205 16.36 24.20 -28.89
CA SER A 205 17.70 24.71 -29.15
C SER A 205 17.96 24.94 -30.66
N LEU A 206 17.49 24.03 -31.52
CA LEU A 206 17.57 24.19 -32.97
C LEU A 206 16.69 25.34 -33.47
N HIS A 207 15.49 25.47 -32.93
CA HIS A 207 14.58 26.56 -33.29
C HIS A 207 15.19 27.92 -32.92
N ASP A 208 15.71 28.07 -31.70
CA ASP A 208 16.35 29.30 -31.24
C ASP A 208 17.59 29.62 -32.08
N ALA A 209 18.40 28.63 -32.42
CA ALA A 209 19.55 28.83 -33.31
C ALA A 209 19.11 29.34 -34.71
N ILE A 210 18.10 28.72 -35.33
CA ILE A 210 17.62 29.13 -36.66
C ILE A 210 17.07 30.56 -36.61
N VAL A 211 16.29 30.92 -35.59
CA VAL A 211 15.73 32.27 -35.43
C VAL A 211 16.83 33.31 -35.24
N VAL A 212 17.87 33.02 -34.45
CA VAL A 212 19.01 33.93 -34.22
C VAL A 212 19.86 34.13 -35.47
N TYR A 213 20.05 33.11 -36.31
CA TYR A 213 20.86 33.20 -37.54
C TYR A 213 20.07 33.63 -38.80
N SER A 214 18.76 33.89 -38.69
CA SER A 214 17.90 34.35 -39.80
C SER A 214 17.57 35.85 -39.74
N ILE A 215 18.28 36.62 -38.89
CA ILE A 215 18.23 38.10 -38.76
C ILE A 215 19.59 38.65 -39.20
#